data_AF-A0A9W6XXJ9-F1
#
_entry.id   AF-A0A9W6XXJ9-F1
#
_cell.length_a   1.000
_cell.length_b   1.000
_cell.length_c   1.000
_cell.angle_alpha   90.00
_cell.angle_beta   90.00
_cell.angle_gamma   90.00
#
_symmetry.space_group_name_H-M   'P 1'
#
loop_
_entity.id
_entity.type
_entity.pdbx_description
1 polymer ?
#
loop_
_entity_poly.entity_id
_entity_poly.type
_entity_poly.pdbx_seq_one_letter_code
_entity_poly.pdbx_strand_id
1 'polypeptide(L)'
;MIPAIVKITNAFAWSYVDTGLLYVLGTPTDELQLYETPGDSATELLLQVAELVESEEAQQALLKEASTKELALHTVKMVDIFWKRIIVPGDAQTFKQMADKIENVNPRELGPFVEVFSKYIDNHDTDKSAVLETSAARRMDWLEGEIKRLEQVDKTFSWKMPFADDWDPAIDPFLRGPEESMTTEGVPKFNNLRDAKKFARKSNWSQCEASFKMEAGETNVPFVTITKTRKWYDDTQIKLARYEEELAQLSERFRLKKYRSDKSQGGGQCGQALPVIKSSGPVG
;
A
#
# COMPACT_ATOMS: atom_id res chain seq x y z
N MET A 1 0.50 19.96 9.72
CA MET A 1 -0.92 20.34 9.81
C MET A 1 -1.64 19.68 11.00
N ILE A 2 -1.65 18.35 11.12
CA ILE A 2 -2.38 17.59 12.16
C ILE A 2 -2.22 18.13 13.60
N PRO A 3 -1.01 18.44 14.11
CA PRO A 3 -0.87 18.94 15.48
C PRO A 3 -1.58 20.27 15.74
N ALA A 4 -1.70 21.13 14.72
CA ALA A 4 -2.42 22.39 14.83
C ALA A 4 -3.93 22.14 14.85
N ILE A 5 -4.42 21.24 13.99
CA ILE A 5 -5.83 20.84 13.94
C ILE A 5 -6.27 20.26 15.29
N VAL A 6 -5.51 19.30 15.85
CA VAL A 6 -5.83 18.71 17.16
C VAL A 6 -5.90 19.77 18.25
N LYS A 7 -4.97 20.74 18.27
CA LYS A 7 -5.00 21.86 19.23
C LYS A 7 -6.26 22.71 19.09
N ILE A 8 -6.69 23.01 17.85
CA ILE A 8 -7.91 23.78 17.60
C ILE A 8 -9.13 22.99 18.07
N THR A 9 -9.22 21.70 17.71
CA THR A 9 -10.34 20.84 18.12
C THR A 9 -10.44 20.70 19.64
N ASN A 10 -9.32 20.63 20.36
CA ASN A 10 -9.33 20.54 21.82
C ASN A 10 -9.54 21.90 22.52
N ALA A 11 -9.29 23.03 21.83
CA ALA A 11 -9.42 24.36 22.41
C ALA A 11 -10.84 24.95 22.31
N PHE A 12 -11.65 24.49 21.34
CA PHE A 12 -12.99 25.01 21.08
C PHE A 12 -14.04 23.89 21.20
N ALA A 13 -15.28 24.25 21.55
CA ALA A 13 -16.36 23.27 21.52
C ALA A 13 -16.61 22.80 20.08
N TRP A 14 -16.89 21.51 19.89
CA TRP A 14 -17.01 20.87 18.59
C TRP A 14 -17.98 21.61 17.66
N SER A 15 -19.14 22.04 18.17
CA SER A 15 -20.15 22.79 17.43
C SER A 15 -19.68 24.11 16.80
N TYR A 16 -18.54 24.67 17.24
CA TYR A 16 -17.97 25.89 16.63
C TYR A 16 -17.02 25.59 15.47
N VAL A 17 -16.49 24.37 15.39
CA VAL A 17 -15.40 24.00 14.49
C VAL A 17 -15.75 22.84 13.56
N ASP A 18 -16.85 22.13 13.80
CA ASP A 18 -17.27 20.90 13.13
C ASP A 18 -17.24 21.00 11.60
N THR A 19 -17.94 21.99 11.05
CA THR A 19 -18.19 22.15 9.62
C THR A 19 -16.89 22.46 8.89
N GLY A 20 -16.08 23.35 9.47
CA GLY A 20 -14.78 23.74 8.90
C GLY A 20 -13.78 22.58 8.95
N LEU A 21 -13.71 21.86 10.07
CA LEU A 21 -12.77 20.76 10.24
C LEU A 21 -13.10 19.56 9.36
N LEU A 22 -14.37 19.15 9.31
CA LEU A 22 -14.80 18.05 8.44
C LEU A 22 -14.60 18.39 6.97
N TYR A 23 -14.81 19.64 6.57
CA TYR A 23 -14.55 20.08 5.21
C TYR A 23 -13.05 20.02 4.86
N VAL A 24 -12.19 20.59 5.71
CA VAL A 24 -10.73 20.64 5.48
C VAL A 24 -10.12 19.24 5.44
N LEU A 25 -10.49 18.37 6.37
CA LEU A 25 -9.94 17.00 6.45
C LEU A 25 -10.57 16.07 5.41
N GLY A 26 -11.87 16.24 5.14
CA GLY A 26 -12.65 15.35 4.27
C GLY A 26 -12.61 15.72 2.78
N THR A 27 -11.98 16.85 2.43
CA THR A 27 -11.90 17.38 1.07
C THR A 27 -10.52 17.99 0.80
N PRO A 28 -9.43 17.19 0.83
CA PRO A 28 -8.10 17.71 0.58
C PRO A 28 -8.03 18.28 -0.84
N THR A 29 -7.78 19.58 -0.97
CA THR A 29 -7.58 20.28 -2.26
C THR A 29 -6.10 20.54 -2.50
N ASP A 30 -5.70 20.66 -3.78
CA ASP A 30 -4.32 20.96 -4.18
C ASP A 30 -3.75 22.23 -3.50
N GLU A 31 -4.60 23.20 -3.13
CA GLU A 31 -4.22 24.43 -2.42
C GLU A 31 -3.89 24.20 -0.93
N LEU A 32 -4.49 23.19 -0.29
CA LEU A 32 -4.27 22.83 1.12
C LEU A 32 -3.12 21.81 1.28
N GLN A 33 -2.76 21.09 0.22
CA GLN A 33 -1.71 20.07 0.19
C GLN A 33 -0.27 20.63 0.13
N LEU A 34 -0.08 21.95 0.09
CA LEU A 34 1.24 22.60 0.02
C LEU A 34 2.16 22.32 1.24
N TYR A 35 1.62 21.76 2.33
CA TYR A 35 2.37 21.44 3.56
C TYR A 35 2.09 20.04 4.11
N GLU A 36 1.44 19.17 3.34
CA GLU A 36 1.25 17.77 3.70
C GLU A 36 2.43 16.95 3.22
N THR A 37 2.80 15.93 4.00
CA THR A 37 3.55 14.80 3.45
C THR A 37 2.74 14.27 2.26
N PRO A 38 3.30 14.19 1.05
CA PRO A 38 2.59 13.63 -0.09
C PRO A 38 2.08 12.24 0.28
N GLY A 39 0.75 12.03 0.31
CA GLY A 39 0.16 10.70 0.42
C GLY A 39 -0.87 10.44 1.53
N ASP A 40 -1.23 11.40 2.38
CA ASP A 40 -2.28 11.16 3.38
C ASP A 40 -3.67 11.35 2.74
N SER A 41 -4.46 10.27 2.66
CA SER A 41 -5.83 10.35 2.13
C SER A 41 -6.77 11.09 3.09
N ALA A 42 -7.93 11.56 2.60
CA ALA A 42 -8.96 12.16 3.45
C ALA A 42 -9.34 11.24 4.63
N THR A 43 -9.44 9.93 4.38
CA THR A 43 -9.73 8.92 5.40
C THR A 43 -8.61 8.82 6.43
N GLU A 44 -7.34 8.82 6.00
CA GLU A 44 -6.20 8.79 6.93
C GLU A 44 -6.13 10.05 7.79
N LEU A 45 -6.33 11.24 7.20
CA LEU A 45 -6.34 12.50 7.94
C LEU A 45 -7.42 12.51 9.03
N LEU A 46 -8.65 12.08 8.68
CA LEU A 46 -9.75 11.98 9.62
C LEU A 46 -9.46 11.00 10.76
N LEU A 47 -8.92 9.81 10.46
CA LEU A 47 -8.56 8.80 11.46
C LEU A 47 -7.42 9.29 12.38
N GLN A 48 -6.41 9.95 11.82
CA GLN A 48 -5.28 10.48 12.60
C GLN A 48 -5.74 11.55 13.59
N VAL A 49 -6.62 12.45 13.18
CA VAL A 49 -7.16 13.48 14.08
C VAL A 49 -8.09 12.83 15.11
N ALA A 50 -8.96 11.91 14.70
CA ALA A 50 -9.89 11.21 15.61
C ALA A 50 -9.19 10.47 16.75
N GLU A 51 -8.00 9.90 16.50
CA GLU A 51 -7.23 9.18 17.53
C GLU A 51 -6.57 10.13 18.55
N LEU A 52 -6.41 11.41 18.23
CA LEU A 52 -5.66 12.39 19.04
C LEU A 52 -6.55 13.42 19.76
N VAL A 53 -7.81 13.55 19.36
CA VAL A 53 -8.75 14.49 19.99
C VAL A 53 -9.32 13.92 21.28
N GLU A 54 -9.53 14.78 22.28
CA GLU A 54 -10.02 14.37 23.60
C GLU A 54 -11.55 14.34 23.68
N SER A 55 -12.21 15.14 22.82
CA SER A 55 -13.68 15.21 22.76
C SER A 55 -14.26 13.95 22.12
N GLU A 56 -15.07 13.21 22.87
CA GLU A 56 -15.79 12.03 22.37
C GLU A 56 -16.74 12.39 21.21
N GLU A 57 -17.41 13.54 21.31
CA GLU A 57 -18.30 14.05 20.24
C GLU A 57 -17.52 14.30 18.95
N ALA A 58 -16.37 14.97 19.05
CA ALA A 58 -15.49 15.21 17.90
C ALA A 58 -14.95 13.90 17.33
N GLN A 59 -14.49 12.99 18.19
CA GLN A 59 -13.99 11.67 17.79
C GLN A 59 -15.05 10.88 17.01
N GLN A 60 -16.28 10.77 17.52
CA GLN A 60 -17.36 10.06 16.84
C GLN A 60 -17.72 10.70 15.49
N ALA A 61 -17.78 12.03 15.42
CA ALA A 61 -18.06 12.74 14.18
C ALA A 61 -16.99 12.50 13.11
N LEU A 62 -15.70 12.54 13.50
CA LEU A 62 -14.58 12.29 12.60
C LEU A 62 -14.54 10.83 12.10
N LEU A 63 -14.79 9.85 12.98
CA LEU A 63 -14.87 8.43 12.60
C LEU A 63 -16.04 8.15 11.67
N LYS A 64 -17.19 8.80 11.92
CA LYS A 64 -18.36 8.71 11.04
C LYS A 64 -18.04 9.28 9.66
N GLU A 65 -17.41 10.44 9.59
CA GLU A 65 -17.02 11.04 8.31
C GLU A 65 -15.98 10.17 7.60
N ALA A 66 -14.98 9.64 8.30
CA ALA A 66 -14.00 8.71 7.71
C ALA A 66 -14.68 7.49 7.07
N SER A 67 -15.75 7.00 7.69
CA SER A 67 -16.54 5.87 7.18
C SER A 67 -17.30 6.19 5.90
N THR A 68 -17.52 7.46 5.55
CA THR A 68 -18.19 7.83 4.28
C THR A 68 -17.21 7.98 3.11
N LYS A 69 -15.93 8.27 3.39
CA LYS A 69 -14.88 8.53 2.38
C LYS A 69 -14.40 7.26 1.68
N GLU A 70 -13.68 7.47 0.57
CA GLU A 70 -12.97 6.40 -0.15
C GLU A 70 -11.90 5.78 0.76
N LEU A 71 -11.80 4.45 0.73
CA LEU A 71 -10.89 3.72 1.60
C LEU A 71 -9.50 3.67 0.98
N ALA A 72 -8.64 4.60 1.35
CA ALA A 72 -7.23 4.62 0.99
C ALA A 72 -6.39 4.73 2.27
N LEU A 73 -5.91 3.59 2.78
CA LEU A 73 -5.10 3.51 4.00
C LEU A 73 -3.75 2.85 3.66
N HIS A 74 -2.67 3.60 3.80
CA HIS A 74 -1.35 3.21 3.30
C HIS A 74 -0.48 2.56 4.38
N THR A 75 -0.82 2.72 5.65
CA THR A 75 -0.01 2.26 6.77
C THR A 75 -0.74 1.25 7.65
N VAL A 76 0.02 0.29 8.20
CA VAL A 76 -0.48 -0.69 9.18
C VAL A 76 -1.14 0.02 10.37
N LYS A 77 -0.58 1.15 10.81
CA LYS A 77 -1.14 1.95 11.91
C LYS A 77 -2.54 2.47 11.57
N MET A 78 -2.73 3.05 10.38
CA MET A 78 -4.05 3.57 9.98
C MET A 78 -5.07 2.46 9.80
N VAL A 79 -4.67 1.32 9.24
CA VAL A 79 -5.57 0.17 9.12
C VAL A 79 -5.93 -0.42 10.50
N ASP A 80 -4.99 -0.45 11.44
CA ASP A 80 -5.26 -0.91 12.82
C ASP A 80 -6.24 0.02 13.55
N ILE A 81 -6.08 1.34 13.40
CA ILE A 81 -7.04 2.33 13.93
C ILE A 81 -8.42 2.13 13.29
N PHE A 82 -8.48 2.03 11.97
CA PHE A 82 -9.72 1.76 11.22
C PHE A 82 -10.41 0.49 11.72
N TRP A 83 -9.66 -0.61 11.88
CA TRP A 83 -10.20 -1.86 12.38
C TRP A 83 -10.78 -1.71 13.80
N LYS A 84 -10.02 -1.15 14.74
CA LYS A 84 -10.42 -1.03 16.15
C LYS A 84 -11.56 -0.05 16.39
N ARG A 85 -11.59 1.05 15.63
CA ARG A 85 -12.50 2.18 15.88
C ARG A 85 -13.77 2.12 15.05
N ILE A 86 -13.74 1.49 13.88
CA ILE A 86 -14.89 1.43 12.95
C ILE A 86 -15.41 0.00 12.81
N ILE A 87 -14.54 -0.96 12.51
CA ILE A 87 -14.96 -2.34 12.19
C ILE A 87 -15.38 -3.15 13.43
N VAL A 88 -14.63 -3.04 14.52
CA VAL A 88 -14.90 -3.78 15.76
C VAL A 88 -16.18 -3.29 16.44
N PRO A 89 -16.41 -1.97 16.61
CA PRO A 89 -17.59 -1.46 17.29
C PRO A 89 -18.83 -1.38 16.38
N GLY A 90 -18.65 -1.42 15.06
CA GLY A 90 -19.71 -1.29 14.08
C GLY A 90 -20.72 -2.45 14.11
N ASP A 91 -21.96 -2.16 13.74
CA ASP A 91 -23.00 -3.16 13.53
C ASP A 91 -22.79 -3.96 12.23
N ALA A 92 -23.67 -4.95 11.97
CA ALA A 92 -23.58 -5.78 10.77
C ALA A 92 -23.65 -4.97 9.47
N GLN A 93 -24.42 -3.88 9.46
CA GLN A 93 -24.55 -3.01 8.30
C GLN A 93 -23.27 -2.20 8.05
N THR A 94 -22.69 -1.64 9.10
CA THR A 94 -21.40 -0.94 9.06
C THR A 94 -20.30 -1.88 8.60
N PHE A 95 -20.26 -3.09 9.17
CA PHE A 95 -19.29 -4.11 8.76
C PHE A 95 -19.41 -4.43 7.27
N LYS A 96 -20.62 -4.71 6.78
CA LYS A 96 -20.87 -4.99 5.36
C LYS A 96 -20.41 -3.85 4.46
N GLN A 97 -20.76 -2.61 4.78
CA GLN A 97 -20.33 -1.45 4.01
C GLN A 97 -18.81 -1.32 3.94
N MET A 98 -18.10 -1.59 5.03
CA MET A 98 -16.64 -1.55 5.03
C MET A 98 -16.02 -2.74 4.33
N ALA A 99 -16.61 -3.94 4.42
CA ALA A 99 -16.21 -5.11 3.66
C ALA A 99 -16.28 -4.82 2.15
N ASP A 100 -17.40 -4.26 1.68
CA ASP A 100 -17.58 -3.84 0.29
C ASP A 100 -16.50 -2.82 -0.12
N LYS A 101 -16.12 -1.89 0.76
CA LYS A 101 -15.02 -0.95 0.48
C LYS A 101 -13.66 -1.63 0.37
N ILE A 102 -13.34 -2.56 1.29
CA ILE A 102 -12.09 -3.32 1.27
C ILE A 102 -11.99 -4.17 0.00
N GLU A 103 -13.09 -4.76 -0.45
CA GLU A 103 -13.14 -5.52 -1.70
C GLU A 103 -12.81 -4.66 -2.94
N ASN A 104 -13.01 -3.35 -2.86
CA ASN A 104 -12.68 -2.42 -3.94
C ASN A 104 -11.27 -1.81 -3.82
N VAL A 105 -10.55 -1.99 -2.71
CA VAL A 105 -9.16 -1.51 -2.56
C VAL A 105 -8.26 -2.19 -3.57
N ASN A 106 -7.33 -1.43 -4.16
CA ASN A 106 -6.35 -1.96 -5.10
C ASN A 106 -5.51 -3.07 -4.44
N PRO A 107 -5.36 -4.27 -5.05
CA PRO A 107 -4.54 -5.34 -4.50
C PRO A 107 -3.09 -4.95 -4.11
N ARG A 108 -2.53 -3.94 -4.80
CA ARG A 108 -1.22 -3.35 -4.46
C ARG A 108 -1.18 -2.72 -3.05
N GLU A 109 -2.32 -2.25 -2.55
CA GLU A 109 -2.46 -1.53 -1.28
C GLU A 109 -3.03 -2.40 -0.16
N LEU A 110 -3.37 -3.66 -0.44
CA LEU A 110 -3.92 -4.58 0.56
C LEU A 110 -2.91 -5.09 1.59
N GLY A 111 -1.60 -4.87 1.40
CA GLY A 111 -0.55 -5.39 2.30
C GLY A 111 -0.80 -5.03 3.78
N PRO A 112 -0.96 -3.74 4.13
CA PRO A 112 -1.31 -3.31 5.50
C PRO A 112 -2.60 -3.94 6.04
N PHE A 113 -3.62 -4.13 5.20
CA PHE A 113 -4.90 -4.74 5.60
C PHE A 113 -4.73 -6.19 6.00
N VAL A 114 -4.07 -6.98 5.15
CA VAL A 114 -3.84 -8.40 5.42
C VAL A 114 -3.00 -8.58 6.68
N GLU A 115 -2.00 -7.71 6.92
CA GLU A 115 -1.20 -7.76 8.14
C GLU A 115 -2.04 -7.50 9.40
N VAL A 116 -2.88 -6.45 9.39
CA VAL A 116 -3.73 -6.10 10.53
C VAL A 116 -4.78 -7.17 10.76
N PHE A 117 -5.53 -7.56 9.75
CA PHE A 117 -6.61 -8.55 9.87
C PHE A 117 -6.10 -9.90 10.37
N SER A 118 -4.87 -10.28 9.97
CA SER A 118 -4.21 -11.49 10.46
C SER A 118 -4.07 -11.53 11.99
N LYS A 119 -3.93 -10.38 12.65
CA LYS A 119 -3.80 -10.28 14.12
C LYS A 119 -5.11 -10.59 14.85
N TYR A 120 -6.24 -10.53 14.14
CA TYR A 120 -7.57 -10.62 14.72
C TYR A 120 -8.36 -11.86 14.30
N ILE A 121 -7.78 -12.75 13.47
CA ILE A 121 -8.42 -13.98 12.96
C ILE A 121 -9.02 -14.85 14.07
N ASP A 122 -8.28 -15.07 15.15
CA ASP A 122 -8.67 -16.03 16.18
C ASP A 122 -9.82 -15.52 17.07
N ASN A 123 -10.21 -14.25 16.95
CA ASN A 123 -11.16 -13.56 17.84
C ASN A 123 -12.48 -13.14 17.17
N HIS A 124 -12.77 -13.58 15.94
CA HIS A 124 -13.88 -13.03 15.16
C HIS A 124 -14.77 -14.06 14.47
N ASP A 125 -16.00 -13.59 14.21
CA ASP A 125 -17.08 -14.26 13.48
C ASP A 125 -16.68 -14.66 12.05
N THR A 126 -17.41 -15.61 11.46
CA THR A 126 -17.15 -16.20 10.13
C THR A 126 -17.06 -15.13 9.03
N ASP A 127 -17.88 -14.08 9.12
CA ASP A 127 -17.97 -13.04 8.08
C ASP A 127 -16.69 -12.18 8.02
N LYS A 128 -16.10 -11.86 9.19
CA LYS A 128 -14.81 -11.14 9.28
C LYS A 128 -13.65 -11.98 8.75
N SER A 129 -13.71 -13.30 8.98
CA SER A 129 -12.74 -14.23 8.41
C SER A 129 -12.80 -14.29 6.89
N ALA A 130 -14.00 -14.22 6.30
CA ALA A 130 -14.18 -14.25 4.84
C ALA A 130 -13.57 -13.03 4.16
N VAL A 131 -13.79 -11.81 4.69
CA VAL A 131 -13.19 -10.58 4.13
C VAL A 131 -11.68 -10.64 4.11
N LEU A 132 -11.06 -11.19 5.17
CA LEU A 132 -9.62 -11.38 5.20
C LEU A 132 -9.15 -12.39 4.15
N GLU A 133 -9.82 -13.55 4.04
CA GLU A 133 -9.46 -14.57 3.06
C GLU A 133 -9.50 -14.01 1.63
N THR A 134 -10.56 -13.29 1.28
CA THR A 134 -10.69 -12.61 -0.01
C THR A 134 -9.58 -11.56 -0.21
N SER A 135 -9.31 -10.72 0.80
CA SER A 135 -8.28 -9.69 0.72
C SER A 135 -6.88 -10.28 0.54
N ALA A 136 -6.57 -11.34 1.27
CA ALA A 136 -5.30 -12.03 1.19
C ALA A 136 -5.12 -12.75 -0.15
N ALA A 137 -6.15 -13.44 -0.66
CA ALA A 137 -6.09 -14.08 -1.96
C ALA A 137 -5.78 -13.06 -3.07
N ARG A 138 -6.51 -11.93 -3.09
CA ARG A 138 -6.27 -10.84 -4.06
C ARG A 138 -4.86 -10.27 -3.93
N ARG A 139 -4.35 -10.11 -2.71
CA ARG A 139 -2.98 -9.65 -2.47
C ARG A 139 -1.94 -10.66 -2.98
N MET A 140 -2.14 -11.95 -2.72
CA MET A 140 -1.25 -13.02 -3.18
C MET A 140 -1.21 -13.10 -4.71
N ASP A 141 -2.36 -13.06 -5.38
CA ASP A 141 -2.45 -13.06 -6.85
C ASP A 141 -1.68 -11.88 -7.45
N TRP A 142 -1.83 -10.69 -6.85
CA TRP A 142 -1.09 -9.50 -7.27
C TRP A 142 0.41 -9.63 -7.04
N LEU A 143 0.83 -10.16 -5.87
CA LEU A 143 2.24 -10.40 -5.56
C LEU A 143 2.88 -11.37 -6.56
N GLU A 144 2.20 -12.47 -6.91
CA GLU A 144 2.69 -13.41 -7.90
C GLU A 144 2.90 -12.77 -9.27
N GLY A 145 1.96 -11.93 -9.71
CA GLY A 145 2.08 -11.19 -10.97
C GLY A 145 3.24 -10.20 -10.94
N GLU A 146 3.38 -9.46 -9.84
CA GLU A 146 4.40 -8.44 -9.70
C GLU A 146 5.81 -9.05 -9.54
N ILE A 147 5.95 -10.16 -8.81
CA ILE A 147 7.20 -10.93 -8.73
C ILE A 147 7.62 -11.39 -10.13
N LYS A 148 6.72 -12.06 -10.88
CA LYS A 148 6.99 -12.51 -12.26
C LYS A 148 7.40 -11.36 -13.19
N ARG A 149 6.85 -10.16 -12.98
CA ARG A 149 7.25 -8.96 -13.70
C ARG A 149 8.68 -8.55 -13.33
N LEU A 150 8.97 -8.40 -12.03
CA LEU A 150 10.28 -7.93 -11.56
C LEU A 150 11.41 -8.94 -11.80
N GLU A 151 11.12 -10.23 -11.84
CA GLU A 151 12.09 -11.29 -12.20
C GLU A 151 12.61 -11.18 -13.64
N GLN A 152 11.91 -10.44 -14.52
CA GLN A 152 12.40 -10.16 -15.88
C GLN A 152 13.57 -9.17 -15.89
N VAL A 153 13.81 -8.48 -14.77
CA VAL A 153 14.99 -7.62 -14.60
C VAL A 153 16.22 -8.49 -14.40
N ASP A 154 17.29 -8.19 -15.14
CA ASP A 154 18.54 -8.93 -15.07
C ASP A 154 19.05 -9.08 -13.62
N LYS A 155 19.50 -10.29 -13.25
CA LYS A 155 20.12 -10.52 -11.93
C LYS A 155 21.41 -9.73 -11.73
N THR A 156 22.05 -9.34 -12.83
CA THR A 156 23.22 -8.45 -12.84
C THR A 156 22.80 -7.05 -13.22
N PHE A 157 23.40 -6.04 -12.57
CA PHE A 157 23.09 -4.65 -12.86
C PHE A 157 23.21 -4.32 -14.35
N SER A 158 22.17 -3.67 -14.88
CA SER A 158 22.17 -3.01 -16.17
C SER A 158 21.49 -1.65 -16.04
N TRP A 159 21.82 -0.73 -16.95
CA TRP A 159 21.14 0.57 -17.02
C TRP A 159 19.75 0.49 -17.67
N LYS A 160 19.26 -0.69 -18.00
CA LYS A 160 17.93 -0.85 -18.58
C LYS A 160 16.89 -0.60 -17.51
N MET A 161 15.87 0.17 -17.85
CA MET A 161 14.65 0.30 -17.06
C MET A 161 13.49 -0.19 -17.94
N PRO A 162 13.31 -1.52 -18.10
CA PRO A 162 12.38 -2.10 -19.07
C PRO A 162 10.93 -1.68 -18.87
N PHE A 163 10.60 -1.26 -17.65
CA PHE A 163 9.26 -0.87 -17.23
C PHE A 163 9.08 0.64 -17.14
N ALA A 164 10.06 1.45 -17.57
CA ALA A 164 9.88 2.90 -17.66
C ALA A 164 8.62 3.21 -18.49
N ASP A 165 7.77 4.09 -17.94
CA ASP A 165 6.44 4.39 -18.47
C ASP A 165 6.19 5.91 -18.49
N ASP A 166 5.26 6.35 -19.35
CA ASP A 166 4.85 7.75 -19.52
C ASP A 166 5.97 8.73 -19.93
N TRP A 167 6.88 8.30 -20.80
CA TRP A 167 7.97 9.14 -21.31
C TRP A 167 7.79 9.58 -22.77
N ASP A 168 8.46 10.68 -23.12
CA ASP A 168 8.55 11.15 -24.51
C ASP A 168 9.03 10.00 -25.42
N PRO A 169 8.39 9.77 -26.58
CA PRO A 169 8.78 8.70 -27.51
C PRO A 169 10.24 8.74 -27.95
N ALA A 170 10.91 9.89 -27.88
CA ALA A 170 12.33 10.02 -28.18
C ALA A 170 13.25 9.61 -27.01
N ILE A 171 12.74 9.62 -25.78
CA ILE A 171 13.48 9.28 -24.56
C ILE A 171 13.21 7.82 -24.15
N ASP A 172 12.02 7.28 -24.42
CA ASP A 172 11.62 5.91 -24.06
C ASP A 172 12.63 4.82 -24.50
N PRO A 173 13.13 4.81 -25.77
CA PRO A 173 14.09 3.81 -26.21
C PRO A 173 15.41 3.88 -25.42
N PHE A 174 15.86 5.08 -25.07
CA PHE A 174 17.03 5.26 -24.22
C PHE A 174 16.79 4.72 -22.83
N LEU A 175 15.65 5.01 -22.19
CA LEU A 175 15.36 4.56 -20.82
C LEU A 175 15.36 3.02 -20.73
N ARG A 176 14.80 2.36 -21.74
CA ARG A 176 14.75 0.89 -21.85
C ARG A 176 16.06 0.27 -22.37
N GLY A 177 16.94 1.09 -22.94
CA GLY A 177 18.26 0.71 -23.46
C GLY A 177 19.35 0.54 -22.39
N PRO A 178 20.51 -0.05 -22.73
CA PRO A 178 21.62 -0.27 -21.81
C PRO A 178 22.52 0.96 -21.58
N GLU A 179 22.29 2.07 -22.27
CA GLU A 179 23.12 3.26 -22.17
C GLU A 179 22.90 4.00 -20.86
N GLU A 180 23.96 4.50 -20.23
CA GLU A 180 23.89 5.23 -18.96
C GLU A 180 23.37 6.66 -19.14
N SER A 181 23.77 7.31 -20.24
CA SER A 181 23.51 8.74 -20.47
C SER A 181 23.15 9.02 -21.93
N MET A 182 22.29 10.01 -22.15
CA MET A 182 22.00 10.58 -23.46
C MET A 182 21.87 12.10 -23.38
N THR A 183 22.05 12.76 -24.51
CA THR A 183 21.66 14.16 -24.70
C THR A 183 20.46 14.24 -25.62
N THR A 184 19.51 15.13 -25.32
CA THR A 184 18.33 15.39 -26.15
C THR A 184 18.63 16.29 -27.34
N GLU A 185 19.87 16.27 -27.84
CA GLU A 185 20.25 17.09 -28.99
C GLU A 185 19.40 16.67 -30.20
N GLY A 186 18.47 17.54 -30.58
CA GLY A 186 17.54 17.31 -31.69
C GLY A 186 16.14 16.85 -31.28
N VAL A 187 15.93 16.18 -30.13
CA VAL A 187 14.60 15.82 -29.59
C VAL A 187 14.64 15.55 -28.07
N PRO A 188 13.75 16.17 -27.24
CA PRO A 188 12.86 17.28 -27.58
C PRO A 188 13.61 18.58 -27.90
N LYS A 189 13.07 19.37 -28.83
CA LYS A 189 13.64 20.69 -29.18
C LYS A 189 13.24 21.72 -28.13
N PHE A 190 14.23 22.39 -27.56
CA PHE A 190 14.03 23.50 -26.64
C PHE A 190 14.26 24.83 -27.37
N ASN A 191 13.37 25.82 -27.15
CA ASN A 191 13.52 27.14 -27.78
C ASN A 191 14.64 27.97 -27.15
N ASN A 192 14.95 27.72 -25.87
CA ASN A 192 15.97 28.43 -25.10
C ASN A 192 16.38 27.58 -23.86
N LEU A 193 17.48 27.97 -23.21
CA LEU A 193 17.98 27.30 -21.99
C LEU A 193 16.99 27.30 -20.83
N ARG A 194 16.08 28.29 -20.74
CA ARG A 194 15.06 28.33 -19.68
C ARG A 194 14.05 27.19 -19.85
N ASP A 195 13.66 26.88 -21.07
CA ASP A 195 12.75 25.76 -21.37
C ASP A 195 13.40 24.42 -21.05
N ALA A 196 14.68 24.22 -21.41
CA ALA A 196 15.46 23.04 -21.05
C ALA A 196 15.56 22.86 -19.51
N LYS A 197 15.85 23.95 -18.78
CA LYS A 197 15.88 23.95 -17.30
C LYS A 197 14.52 23.61 -16.69
N LYS A 198 13.43 24.14 -17.26
CA LYS A 198 12.07 23.86 -16.80
C LYS A 198 11.71 22.38 -16.99
N PHE A 199 12.05 21.82 -18.15
CA PHE A 199 11.85 20.41 -18.45
C PHE A 199 12.63 19.53 -17.46
N ALA A 200 13.95 19.74 -17.33
CA ALA A 200 14.79 18.96 -16.42
C ALA A 200 14.27 18.98 -14.97
N ARG A 201 13.83 20.16 -14.47
CA ARG A 201 13.24 20.28 -13.13
C ARG A 201 11.95 19.48 -12.97
N LYS A 202 11.02 19.60 -13.92
CA LYS A 202 9.73 18.87 -13.88
C LYS A 202 9.95 17.36 -13.91
N SER A 203 10.82 16.89 -14.80
CA SER A 203 11.09 15.46 -14.99
C SER A 203 11.87 14.83 -13.84
N ASN A 204 12.65 15.61 -13.08
CA ASN A 204 13.29 15.11 -11.87
C ASN A 204 12.30 14.86 -10.71
N TRP A 205 11.07 15.36 -10.79
CA TRP A 205 10.07 15.26 -9.71
C TRP A 205 9.07 14.12 -9.91
N SER A 206 8.91 13.63 -11.14
CA SER A 206 7.99 12.54 -11.46
C SER A 206 8.70 11.53 -12.34
N GLN A 207 9.04 10.38 -11.76
CA GLN A 207 9.69 9.28 -12.47
C GLN A 207 8.93 7.97 -12.21
N CYS A 208 8.04 7.62 -13.14
CA CYS A 208 7.28 6.38 -13.10
C CYS A 208 8.16 5.23 -13.59
N GLU A 209 8.41 4.25 -12.71
CA GLU A 209 9.20 3.04 -13.02
C GLU A 209 10.57 3.34 -13.67
N ALA A 210 11.18 4.47 -13.31
CA ALA A 210 12.49 4.89 -13.80
C ALA A 210 13.28 5.61 -12.70
N SER A 211 14.60 5.72 -12.87
CA SER A 211 15.42 6.61 -12.05
C SER A 211 16.56 7.22 -12.85
N PHE A 212 16.59 8.55 -12.92
CA PHE A 212 17.63 9.31 -13.61
C PHE A 212 17.71 10.74 -13.09
N LYS A 213 18.75 11.45 -13.50
CA LYS A 213 18.91 12.89 -13.32
C LYS A 213 18.89 13.56 -14.69
N MET A 214 18.22 14.70 -14.76
CA MET A 214 18.25 15.58 -15.92
C MET A 214 18.96 16.89 -15.60
N GLU A 215 19.88 17.29 -16.46
CA GLU A 215 20.63 18.55 -16.38
C GLU A 215 20.56 19.28 -17.71
N ALA A 216 20.25 20.58 -17.68
CA ALA A 216 20.17 21.39 -18.89
C ALA A 216 21.56 21.92 -19.28
N GLY A 217 21.88 21.84 -20.56
CA GLY A 217 23.10 22.38 -21.15
C GLY A 217 22.79 23.27 -22.36
N GLU A 218 23.78 24.06 -22.77
CA GLU A 218 23.73 24.89 -23.97
C GLU A 218 25.15 25.03 -24.53
N THR A 219 25.37 24.45 -25.71
CA THR A 219 26.59 24.64 -26.51
C THR A 219 26.29 25.63 -27.63
N ASN A 220 25.44 25.22 -28.58
CA ASN A 220 24.90 26.08 -29.66
C ASN A 220 23.37 26.07 -29.70
N VAL A 221 22.76 24.96 -29.29
CA VAL A 221 21.32 24.80 -29.07
C VAL A 221 21.11 24.32 -27.64
N PRO A 222 20.00 24.70 -26.98
CA PRO A 222 19.71 24.19 -25.65
C PRO A 222 19.35 22.70 -25.72
N PHE A 223 19.86 21.92 -24.76
CA PHE A 223 19.61 20.48 -24.65
C PHE A 223 19.49 20.07 -23.17
N VAL A 224 19.10 18.82 -22.95
CA VAL A 224 19.09 18.17 -21.64
C VAL A 224 19.93 16.91 -21.71
N THR A 225 20.84 16.74 -20.76
CA THR A 225 21.52 15.48 -20.50
C THR A 225 20.68 14.68 -19.52
N ILE A 226 20.35 13.45 -19.89
CA ILE A 226 19.64 12.49 -19.05
C ILE A 226 20.67 11.44 -18.64
N THR A 227 20.88 11.27 -17.34
CA THR A 227 21.81 10.27 -16.79
C THR A 227 21.08 9.36 -15.82
N LYS A 228 21.00 8.07 -16.15
CA LYS A 228 20.32 7.07 -15.33
C LYS A 228 21.02 6.92 -14.00
N THR A 229 20.27 6.49 -12.99
CA THR A 229 20.84 6.16 -11.69
C THR A 229 20.63 4.69 -11.39
N ARG A 230 21.53 4.13 -10.58
CA ARG A 230 21.42 2.76 -10.08
C ARG A 230 20.19 2.53 -9.19
N LYS A 231 19.61 3.61 -8.65
CA LYS A 231 18.53 3.54 -7.65
C LYS A 231 17.35 2.68 -8.10
N TRP A 232 16.93 2.78 -9.36
CA TRP A 232 15.79 1.98 -9.85
C TRP A 232 16.07 0.49 -9.77
N TYR A 233 17.28 0.07 -10.16
CA TYR A 233 17.70 -1.33 -10.09
C TYR A 233 17.79 -1.80 -8.63
N ASP A 234 18.48 -1.05 -7.78
CA ASP A 234 18.66 -1.42 -6.37
C ASP A 234 17.30 -1.48 -5.63
N ASP A 235 16.43 -0.49 -5.83
CA ASP A 235 15.07 -0.48 -5.28
C ASP A 235 14.23 -1.66 -5.80
N THR A 236 14.42 -2.06 -7.06
CA THR A 236 13.74 -3.23 -7.65
C THR A 236 14.17 -4.53 -7.00
N GLN A 237 15.47 -4.73 -6.79
CA GLN A 237 15.98 -5.94 -6.10
C GLN A 237 15.46 -6.02 -4.66
N ILE A 238 15.42 -4.88 -3.95
CA ILE A 238 14.85 -4.80 -2.60
C ILE A 238 13.35 -5.12 -2.62
N LYS A 239 12.59 -4.55 -3.56
CA LYS A 239 11.15 -4.81 -3.71
C LYS A 239 10.87 -6.28 -4.00
N LEU A 240 11.63 -6.90 -4.90
CA LEU A 240 11.48 -8.31 -5.27
C LEU A 240 11.64 -9.21 -4.05
N ALA A 241 12.76 -9.09 -3.31
CA ALA A 241 13.00 -9.89 -2.11
C ALA A 241 11.90 -9.71 -1.06
N ARG A 242 11.42 -8.47 -0.86
CA ARG A 242 10.31 -8.19 0.07
C ARG A 242 9.01 -8.84 -0.37
N TYR A 243 8.68 -8.82 -1.65
CA TYR A 243 7.44 -9.43 -2.16
C TYR A 243 7.48 -10.95 -2.10
N GLU A 244 8.63 -11.56 -2.39
CA GLU A 244 8.83 -13.01 -2.22
C GLU A 244 8.63 -13.43 -0.76
N GLU A 245 9.20 -12.68 0.18
CA GLU A 245 9.03 -12.92 1.62
C GLU A 245 7.56 -12.76 2.04
N GLU A 246 6.90 -11.69 1.62
CA GLU A 246 5.47 -11.44 1.91
C GLU A 246 4.60 -12.59 1.39
N LEU A 247 4.78 -13.01 0.14
CA LEU A 247 4.02 -14.10 -0.46
C LEU A 247 4.23 -15.42 0.27
N ALA A 248 5.47 -15.73 0.68
CA ALA A 248 5.78 -16.94 1.44
C ALA A 248 5.09 -16.93 2.81
N GLN A 249 5.13 -15.80 3.53
CA GLN A 249 4.48 -15.64 4.82
C GLN A 249 2.96 -15.80 4.71
N LEU A 250 2.33 -15.19 3.71
CA LEU A 250 0.89 -15.32 3.48
C LEU A 250 0.51 -16.77 3.16
N SER A 251 1.23 -17.39 2.22
CA SER A 251 0.98 -18.78 1.81
C SER A 251 1.02 -19.74 3.00
N GLU A 252 2.02 -19.63 3.88
CA GLU A 252 2.11 -20.51 5.05
C GLU A 252 0.98 -20.28 6.05
N ARG A 253 0.59 -19.02 6.30
CA ARG A 253 -0.53 -18.69 7.20
C ARG A 253 -1.84 -19.31 6.72
N PHE A 254 -2.17 -19.18 5.44
CA PHE A 254 -3.41 -19.74 4.89
C PHE A 254 -3.38 -21.26 4.76
N ARG A 255 -2.19 -21.86 4.51
CA ARG A 255 -2.01 -23.31 4.54
C ARG A 255 -2.25 -23.89 5.95
N LEU A 256 -1.69 -23.25 6.99
CA LEU A 256 -1.89 -23.65 8.38
C LEU A 256 -3.34 -23.51 8.83
N LYS A 257 -4.06 -22.47 8.36
CA LYS A 257 -5.49 -22.28 8.66
C LYS A 257 -6.34 -23.43 8.11
N LYS A 258 -6.12 -23.82 6.86
CA LYS A 258 -6.80 -24.96 6.24
C LYS A 258 -6.61 -26.25 7.05
N TYR A 259 -5.37 -26.54 7.46
CA TYR A 259 -5.06 -27.71 8.27
C TYR A 259 -5.75 -27.72 9.65
N ARG A 260 -5.90 -26.55 10.31
CA ARG A 260 -6.63 -26.44 11.59
C ARG A 260 -8.15 -26.62 11.41
N SER A 261 -8.72 -26.09 10.34
CA SER A 261 -10.15 -26.24 10.01
C SER A 261 -10.52 -27.70 9.72
N ASP A 262 -9.67 -28.44 8.99
CA ASP A 262 -9.90 -29.85 8.68
C ASP A 262 -9.82 -30.74 9.96
N LYS A 263 -8.94 -30.37 10.91
CA LYS A 263 -8.83 -31.06 12.21
C LYS A 263 -10.00 -30.78 13.16
N SER A 264 -10.56 -29.56 13.15
CA SER A 264 -11.70 -29.21 14.01
C SER A 264 -13.02 -29.79 13.48
N GLN A 265 -13.18 -29.94 12.16
CA GLN A 265 -14.34 -30.62 11.56
C GLN A 265 -14.24 -32.16 11.61
N GLY A 266 -13.03 -32.72 11.74
CA GLY A 266 -12.80 -34.17 11.89
C GLY A 266 -12.91 -34.72 13.32
N GLY A 267 -13.17 -33.89 14.33
CA GLY A 267 -13.18 -34.26 15.76
C GLY A 267 -14.50 -34.86 16.29
N GLY A 268 -15.32 -35.42 15.42
CA GLY A 268 -16.68 -35.90 15.72
C GLY A 268 -16.91 -37.38 15.43
N GLN A 269 -15.95 -38.27 15.69
CA GLN A 269 -16.22 -39.71 15.84
C GLN A 269 -15.35 -40.31 16.95
N CYS A 270 -16.00 -40.53 18.10
CA CYS A 270 -15.48 -41.29 19.20
C CYS A 270 -15.41 -42.78 18.82
N GLY A 271 -14.26 -43.39 19.08
CA GLY A 271 -14.13 -44.82 19.38
C GLY A 271 -14.00 -45.76 18.19
N GLN A 272 -12.76 -46.06 17.78
CA GLN A 272 -12.36 -47.46 17.58
C GLN A 272 -10.97 -47.70 18.17
N ALA A 273 -10.88 -48.85 18.83
CA ALA A 273 -9.83 -49.25 19.74
C ALA A 273 -8.46 -49.42 19.08
N LEU A 274 -7.42 -49.05 19.83
CA LEU A 274 -6.05 -49.52 19.58
C LEU A 274 -6.03 -51.05 19.62
N PRO A 275 -5.43 -51.75 18.64
CA PRO A 275 -5.15 -53.17 18.81
C PRO A 275 -4.03 -53.34 19.84
N VAL A 276 -4.39 -53.98 20.95
CA VAL A 276 -3.47 -54.49 21.97
C VAL A 276 -2.49 -55.46 21.30
N ILE A 277 -1.23 -55.06 21.19
CA ILE A 277 -0.14 -55.97 20.86
C ILE A 277 0.09 -56.84 22.11
N LYS A 278 -0.37 -58.10 22.04
CA LYS A 278 -0.07 -59.12 23.04
C LYS A 278 1.43 -59.41 23.01
N SER A 279 2.12 -59.07 24.10
CA SER A 279 3.44 -59.62 24.42
C SER A 279 3.28 -61.05 24.94
N SER A 280 3.53 -62.02 24.07
CA SER A 280 3.77 -63.40 24.49
C SER A 280 5.16 -63.49 25.11
N GLY A 281 5.21 -63.46 26.44
CA GLY A 281 6.28 -64.04 27.25
C GLY A 281 6.09 -65.55 27.47
N PRO A 282 7.08 -66.25 28.04
CA PRO A 282 7.59 -67.52 27.50
C PRO A 282 7.12 -68.77 28.25
N VAL A 283 7.59 -69.93 27.74
CA VAL A 283 8.09 -71.14 28.45
C VAL A 283 7.53 -72.43 27.83
N GLY A 284 8.46 -73.31 27.45
CA GLY A 284 8.25 -74.68 26.97
C GLY A 284 9.47 -75.16 26.22
#